data_AF-A0A1V5H6F2-F1
#
_entry.id   AF-A0A1V5H6F2-F1
#
_cell.length_a   1.000
_cell.length_b   1.000
_cell.length_c   1.000
_cell.angle_alpha   90.00
_cell.angle_beta   90.00
_cell.angle_gamma   90.00
#
_symmetry.space_group_name_H-M   'P 1'
#
loop_
_entity.id
_entity.type
_entity.pdbx_description
1 polymer ?
#
loop_
_entity_poly.entity_id
_entity_poly.type
_entity_poly.pdbx_seq_one_letter_code
_entity_poly.pdbx_strand_id
1 'polypeptide(L)'
;MAAAAPAAVGAEAPTAPSCAELGELLLSSNGEGRRGDIVREFLLCCLENGAQAAGIRTLHSFAVAQAADPQAAMRSARLNALCKAADALTVLVLNQTRPGAALSDPAFAGWLFADSARLALVADSVSADDDWPACIGILDALYRHDGRDRDAFFELSLALAVVWDRPRPPLHGQTGGRVPAFGPDIERRYDYFKALFAGGQSKVSYAELSVTGLTFVVDTPVPVSELEWARENVRGSRGSWGGQYRAIRYDEARLARGQYVWPHGDYTLANIERLGGLCVDQAYYATLTARAFGIPAMVFTATGRRGPHAWFGYMKSANGWEMDVGRYTFDNYVTGVSLDPATGAELADHDVEFDCSRALRGSQAVAARKSLRVAELFLAVDQGDAAARFAVQAARAAPLLDRAWQIQEHVLRARNQLEACLQMLERKADAFRRHPDFLVEIRRSQAELLARLGRTEQAAALLRSVERKVDRERGDLAGELSVERVNALLAQGRTREARVQLENALMDQREEGVKVLPLLEAYLEMTRQTRQTREAAEFTKRYIGRVRLPRGSLVGDLRVYLLRAYENDGDEKAAERLRRQMER
;
A
#
# COMPACT_ATOMS: atom_id res chain seq x y z
N MET A 1 69.67 25.36 46.13
CA MET A 1 69.27 24.28 45.20
C MET A 1 67.95 23.69 45.69
N ALA A 2 66.84 24.03 45.02
CA ALA A 2 65.61 23.26 45.07
C ALA A 2 64.99 23.39 43.68
N ALA A 3 65.05 22.30 42.92
CA ALA A 3 64.61 22.24 41.54
C ALA A 3 63.08 22.26 41.48
N ALA A 4 62.52 23.16 40.67
CA ALA A 4 61.11 23.19 40.34
C ALA A 4 60.77 22.00 39.43
N ALA A 5 59.77 21.22 39.82
CA ALA A 5 59.20 20.16 38.98
C ALA A 5 58.41 20.79 37.81
N PRO A 6 58.49 20.22 36.58
CA PRO A 6 57.75 20.75 35.46
C PRO A 6 56.26 20.42 35.58
N ALA A 7 55.43 21.41 35.29
CA ALA A 7 53.99 21.29 35.21
C ALA A 7 53.62 20.23 34.15
N ALA A 8 52.77 19.28 34.55
CA ALA A 8 52.18 18.31 33.64
C ALA A 8 51.28 19.06 32.64
N VAL A 9 51.69 19.03 31.37
CA VAL A 9 50.86 19.47 30.24
C VAL A 9 49.64 18.56 30.22
N GLY A 10 48.45 19.13 30.47
CA GLY A 10 47.20 18.43 30.32
C GLY A 10 47.06 17.94 28.89
N ALA A 11 46.93 16.63 28.71
CA ALA A 11 46.54 16.07 27.42
C ALA A 11 45.13 16.62 27.10
N GLU A 12 45.03 17.46 26.08
CA GLU A 12 43.75 17.81 25.46
C GLU A 12 43.02 16.50 25.13
N ALA A 13 41.78 16.38 25.58
CA ALA A 13 40.92 15.30 25.13
C ALA A 13 40.86 15.36 23.59
N PRO A 14 40.97 14.22 22.87
CA PRO A 14 40.97 14.23 21.41
C PRO A 14 39.70 14.92 20.92
N THR A 15 39.85 15.96 20.10
CA THR A 15 38.74 16.64 19.44
C THR A 15 37.92 15.62 18.65
N ALA A 16 36.60 15.67 18.78
CA ALA A 16 35.72 14.81 18.00
C ALA A 16 35.99 15.02 16.50
N PRO A 17 36.04 13.96 15.68
CA PRO A 17 36.35 14.09 14.26
C PRO A 17 35.23 14.87 13.55
N SER A 18 35.63 15.76 12.65
CA SER A 18 34.72 16.50 11.78
C SER A 18 34.03 15.58 10.76
N CYS A 19 32.92 16.04 10.17
CA CYS A 19 32.22 15.23 9.17
C CYS A 19 33.10 14.96 7.94
N ALA A 20 34.01 15.88 7.58
CA ALA A 20 34.95 15.68 6.49
C ALA A 20 35.93 14.54 6.79
N GLU A 21 36.53 14.53 7.98
CA GLU A 21 37.45 13.47 8.42
C GLU A 21 36.75 12.10 8.49
N LEU A 22 35.52 12.05 9.00
CA LEU A 22 34.71 10.83 9.00
C LEU A 22 34.39 10.35 7.57
N GLY A 23 34.13 11.27 6.64
CA GLY A 23 33.90 10.96 5.23
C GLY A 23 35.14 10.41 4.53
N GLU A 24 36.31 11.00 4.75
CA GLU A 24 37.59 10.49 4.22
C GLU A 24 37.94 9.12 4.79
N LEU A 25 37.68 8.91 6.09
CA LEU A 25 37.89 7.63 6.73
C LEU A 25 36.91 6.57 6.21
N LEU A 26 35.64 6.92 5.95
CA LEU A 26 34.66 6.03 5.31
C LEU A 26 35.16 5.55 3.94
N LEU A 27 35.64 6.47 3.11
CA LEU A 27 36.14 6.18 1.77
C LEU A 27 37.42 5.33 1.79
N SER A 28 38.40 5.69 2.60
CA SER A 28 39.71 5.00 2.67
C SER A 28 39.62 3.61 3.31
N SER A 29 38.69 3.42 4.24
CA SER A 29 38.48 2.15 4.93
C SER A 29 37.50 1.20 4.23
N ASN A 30 36.85 1.63 3.13
CA ASN A 30 35.69 0.95 2.54
C ASN A 30 34.53 0.73 3.53
N GLY A 31 34.41 1.62 4.53
CA GLY A 31 33.46 1.45 5.63
C GLY A 31 33.85 0.40 6.66
N GLU A 32 35.08 -0.12 6.61
CA GLU A 32 35.62 -1.14 7.53
C GLU A 32 36.54 -0.50 8.58
N GLY A 33 36.04 -0.19 9.78
CA GLY A 33 36.80 0.48 10.85
C GLY A 33 37.10 -0.39 12.09
N ARG A 34 38.19 -0.10 12.83
CA ARG A 34 38.56 -0.77 14.10
C ARG A 34 37.85 -0.22 15.35
N ARG A 35 37.24 0.96 15.27
CA ARG A 35 36.43 1.58 16.33
C ARG A 35 35.07 1.93 15.72
N GLY A 36 33.99 1.33 16.22
CA GLY A 36 32.64 1.77 15.91
C GLY A 36 32.15 1.52 14.48
N ASP A 37 30.97 2.05 14.21
CA ASP A 37 30.26 1.96 12.93
C ASP A 37 30.40 3.30 12.19
N ILE A 38 31.44 3.43 11.37
CA ILE A 38 31.83 4.71 10.77
C ILE A 38 30.73 5.40 9.96
N VAL A 39 29.88 4.62 9.28
CA VAL A 39 28.76 5.15 8.50
C VAL A 39 27.76 5.88 9.40
N ARG A 40 27.54 5.36 10.61
CA ARG A 40 26.62 5.93 11.58
C ARG A 40 27.20 7.16 12.25
N GLU A 41 28.47 7.13 12.65
CA GLU A 41 29.17 8.31 13.16
C GLU A 41 29.11 9.46 12.13
N PHE A 42 29.32 9.13 10.86
CA PHE A 42 29.18 10.07 9.76
C PHE A 42 27.75 10.60 9.59
N LEU A 43 26.73 9.74 9.65
CA LEU A 43 25.31 10.14 9.62
C LEU A 43 24.98 11.14 10.73
N LEU A 44 25.32 10.81 11.98
CA LEU A 44 25.02 11.64 13.15
C LEU A 44 25.73 12.99 13.05
N CYS A 45 27.01 13.00 12.66
CA CYS A 45 27.75 14.24 12.41
C CYS A 45 27.04 15.11 11.37
N CYS A 46 26.57 14.51 10.26
CA CYS A 46 25.89 15.24 9.20
C CYS A 46 24.54 15.82 9.66
N LEU A 47 23.79 15.11 10.50
CA LEU A 47 22.52 15.60 11.06
C LEU A 47 22.76 16.76 12.03
N GLU A 48 23.70 16.61 12.96
CA GLU A 48 24.04 17.62 13.97
C GLU A 48 24.54 18.93 13.35
N ASN A 49 25.35 18.84 12.29
CA ASN A 49 25.98 20.00 11.65
C ASN A 49 25.20 20.56 10.45
N GLY A 50 24.00 20.04 10.15
CA GLY A 50 23.23 20.48 8.97
C GLY A 50 23.95 20.22 7.65
N ALA A 51 24.78 19.18 7.59
CA ALA A 51 25.64 18.87 6.45
C ALA A 51 25.05 17.80 5.51
N GLN A 52 23.71 17.68 5.43
CA GLN A 52 23.03 16.59 4.70
C GLN A 52 23.44 16.53 3.23
N ALA A 53 23.54 17.68 2.55
CA ALA A 53 23.93 17.75 1.15
C ALA A 53 25.36 17.21 0.91
N ALA A 54 26.30 17.50 1.82
CA ALA A 54 27.66 16.98 1.76
C ALA A 54 27.68 15.49 2.11
N GLY A 55 26.93 15.09 3.14
CA GLY A 55 26.73 13.69 3.54
C GLY A 55 26.27 12.80 2.38
N ILE A 56 25.22 13.22 1.69
CA ILE A 56 24.67 12.52 0.51
C ILE A 56 25.74 12.33 -0.57
N ARG A 57 26.47 13.40 -0.91
CA ARG A 57 27.55 13.31 -1.92
C ARG A 57 28.65 12.33 -1.50
N THR A 58 29.03 12.31 -0.23
CA THR A 58 30.05 11.37 0.28
C THR A 58 29.57 9.93 0.24
N LEU A 59 28.32 9.65 0.65
CA LEU A 59 27.76 8.30 0.58
C LEU A 59 27.59 7.82 -0.86
N HIS A 60 27.23 8.72 -1.79
CA HIS A 60 27.21 8.41 -3.22
C HIS A 60 28.61 8.08 -3.74
N SER A 61 29.63 8.90 -3.42
CA SER A 61 31.02 8.61 -3.79
C SER A 61 31.52 7.28 -3.21
N PHE A 62 31.14 6.97 -1.97
CA PHE A 62 31.43 5.69 -1.34
C PHE A 62 30.81 4.53 -2.14
N ALA A 63 29.53 4.63 -2.51
CA ALA A 63 28.86 3.64 -3.34
C ALA A 63 29.58 3.47 -4.70
N VAL A 64 29.87 4.57 -5.41
CA VAL A 64 30.58 4.53 -6.70
C VAL A 64 31.94 3.83 -6.58
N ALA A 65 32.70 4.09 -5.52
CA ALA A 65 33.97 3.40 -5.28
C ALA A 65 33.80 1.88 -5.09
N GLN A 66 32.73 1.45 -4.40
CA GLN A 66 32.43 0.03 -4.23
C GLN A 66 31.92 -0.66 -5.51
N ALA A 67 31.35 0.10 -6.45
CA ALA A 67 30.85 -0.44 -7.72
C ALA A 67 31.98 -0.96 -8.64
N ALA A 68 33.23 -0.52 -8.43
CA ALA A 68 34.38 -0.95 -9.23
C ALA A 68 34.72 -2.45 -9.06
N ASP A 69 34.44 -3.03 -7.89
CA ASP A 69 34.56 -4.47 -7.64
C ASP A 69 33.29 -5.01 -6.96
N PRO A 70 32.23 -5.32 -7.75
CA PRO A 70 30.98 -5.80 -7.20
C PRO A 70 31.11 -7.15 -6.49
N GLN A 71 32.11 -7.97 -6.83
CA GLN A 71 32.33 -9.25 -6.13
C GLN A 71 32.87 -9.03 -4.72
N ALA A 72 33.81 -8.08 -4.55
CA ALA A 72 34.25 -7.69 -3.23
C ALA A 72 33.14 -6.99 -2.43
N ALA A 73 32.32 -6.15 -3.07
CA ALA A 73 31.18 -5.49 -2.44
C ALA A 73 30.14 -6.48 -1.86
N MET A 74 30.00 -7.67 -2.45
CA MET A 74 29.11 -8.72 -1.95
C MET A 74 29.66 -9.48 -0.73
N ARG A 75 30.92 -9.26 -0.32
CA ARG A 75 31.45 -9.84 0.92
C ARG A 75 30.70 -9.28 2.13
N SER A 76 30.42 -10.13 3.13
CA SER A 76 29.56 -9.79 4.28
C SER A 76 29.90 -8.44 4.95
N ALA A 77 31.18 -8.15 5.18
CA ALA A 77 31.60 -6.89 5.80
C ALA A 77 31.23 -5.65 4.95
N ARG A 78 31.59 -5.65 3.66
CA ARG A 78 31.29 -4.55 2.73
C ARG A 78 29.81 -4.42 2.42
N LEU A 79 29.10 -5.54 2.28
CA LEU A 79 27.65 -5.55 2.13
C LEU A 79 26.96 -4.89 3.33
N ASN A 80 27.42 -5.18 4.55
CA ASN A 80 26.89 -4.53 5.75
C ASN A 80 27.17 -3.02 5.77
N ALA A 81 28.39 -2.59 5.38
CA ALA A 81 28.72 -1.17 5.27
C ALA A 81 27.86 -0.45 4.21
N LEU A 82 27.69 -1.05 3.03
CA LEU A 82 26.84 -0.53 1.96
C LEU A 82 25.37 -0.47 2.37
N CYS A 83 24.86 -1.48 3.09
CA CYS A 83 23.49 -1.46 3.60
C CYS A 83 23.28 -0.29 4.57
N LYS A 84 24.19 -0.10 5.52
CA LYS A 84 24.13 1.03 6.45
C LYS A 84 24.23 2.37 5.73
N ALA A 85 25.04 2.44 4.67
CA ALA A 85 25.18 3.64 3.86
C ALA A 85 23.87 3.95 3.12
N ALA A 86 23.17 2.92 2.61
CA ALA A 86 21.84 3.07 2.01
C ALA A 86 20.81 3.56 3.05
N ASP A 87 20.80 2.97 4.25
CA ASP A 87 19.88 3.39 5.32
C ASP A 87 20.16 4.84 5.76
N ALA A 88 21.44 5.21 5.94
CA ALA A 88 21.86 6.57 6.27
C ALA A 88 21.51 7.57 5.16
N LEU A 89 21.69 7.18 3.89
CA LEU A 89 21.34 8.01 2.74
C LEU A 89 19.85 8.34 2.74
N THR A 90 18.98 7.34 3.00
CA THR A 90 17.53 7.52 3.09
C THR A 90 17.18 8.62 4.10
N VAL A 91 17.73 8.54 5.31
CA VAL A 91 17.54 9.54 6.37
C VAL A 91 18.03 10.93 5.95
N LEU A 92 19.23 11.02 5.36
CA LEU A 92 19.79 12.31 4.93
C LEU A 92 18.96 12.96 3.82
N VAL A 93 18.46 12.18 2.86
CA VAL A 93 17.63 12.68 1.75
C VAL A 93 16.29 13.20 2.29
N LEU A 94 15.60 12.42 3.13
CA LEU A 94 14.34 12.86 3.76
C LEU A 94 14.57 14.15 4.55
N ASN A 95 15.62 14.20 5.37
CA ASN A 95 15.91 15.37 6.18
C ASN A 95 16.45 16.58 5.38
N GLN A 96 17.03 16.38 4.20
CA GLN A 96 17.44 17.48 3.32
C GLN A 96 16.22 18.14 2.67
N THR A 97 15.25 17.35 2.23
CA THR A 97 14.07 17.85 1.51
C THR A 97 13.08 18.55 2.45
N ARG A 98 12.85 17.99 3.64
CA ARG A 98 11.98 18.54 4.68
C ARG A 98 12.64 18.32 6.04
N PRO A 99 13.36 19.30 6.62
CA PRO A 99 14.11 19.07 7.85
C PRO A 99 13.22 18.75 9.06
N GLY A 100 13.50 17.64 9.76
CA GLY A 100 12.91 17.33 11.05
C GLY A 100 13.71 17.99 12.18
N ALA A 101 13.20 19.12 12.71
CA ALA A 101 13.93 19.96 13.67
C ALA A 101 14.46 19.22 14.91
N ALA A 102 13.76 18.18 15.38
CA ALA A 102 14.17 17.38 16.52
C ALA A 102 15.47 16.58 16.28
N LEU A 103 15.86 16.31 15.04
CA LEU A 103 17.14 15.64 14.73
C LEU A 103 18.36 16.51 15.02
N SER A 104 18.18 17.80 15.31
CA SER A 104 19.26 18.65 15.82
C SER A 104 19.60 18.39 17.28
N ASP A 105 18.77 17.65 18.02
CA ASP A 105 19.10 17.16 19.38
C ASP A 105 19.99 15.91 19.27
N PRO A 106 21.29 15.98 19.65
CA PRO A 106 22.21 14.86 19.50
C PRO A 106 21.83 13.65 20.35
N ALA A 107 21.13 13.86 21.48
CA ALA A 107 20.68 12.76 22.33
C ALA A 107 19.56 11.96 21.65
N PHE A 108 18.58 12.66 21.06
CA PHE A 108 17.49 12.02 20.32
C PHE A 108 17.99 11.39 19.01
N ALA A 109 18.75 12.11 18.19
CA ALA A 109 19.30 11.56 16.95
C ALA A 109 20.24 10.38 17.22
N GLY A 110 21.07 10.51 18.26
CA GLY A 110 21.92 9.44 18.77
C GLY A 110 21.08 8.23 19.18
N TRP A 111 20.03 8.40 19.98
CA TRP A 111 19.14 7.29 20.31
C TRP A 111 18.51 6.67 19.05
N LEU A 112 17.91 7.46 18.17
CA LEU A 112 17.15 6.97 17.02
C LEU A 112 18.02 6.20 16.01
N PHE A 113 19.24 6.66 15.77
CA PHE A 113 20.09 6.12 14.70
C PHE A 113 21.35 5.39 15.17
N ALA A 114 21.67 5.37 16.47
CA ALA A 114 22.84 4.65 16.96
C ALA A 114 22.69 3.12 16.97
N ASP A 115 21.48 2.59 16.77
CA ASP A 115 21.25 1.16 16.59
C ASP A 115 20.97 0.86 15.11
N SER A 116 21.69 -0.11 14.53
CA SER A 116 21.55 -0.45 13.11
C SER A 116 20.23 -1.13 12.78
N ALA A 117 19.63 -1.88 13.70
CA ALA A 117 18.33 -2.48 13.46
C ALA A 117 17.25 -1.40 13.48
N ARG A 118 17.33 -0.45 14.41
CA ARG A 118 16.46 0.73 14.49
C ARG A 118 16.54 1.61 13.25
N LEU A 119 17.76 1.96 12.81
CA LEU A 119 17.96 2.74 11.59
C LEU A 119 17.36 2.02 10.36
N ALA A 120 17.60 0.71 10.23
CA ALA A 120 17.03 -0.08 9.13
C ALA A 120 15.49 -0.11 9.20
N LEU A 121 14.90 -0.22 10.40
CA LEU A 121 13.45 -0.17 10.57
C LEU A 121 12.86 1.19 10.15
N VAL A 122 13.52 2.30 10.48
CA VAL A 122 13.10 3.64 10.03
C VAL A 122 13.17 3.73 8.51
N ALA A 123 14.30 3.30 7.90
CA ALA A 123 14.46 3.31 6.45
C ALA A 123 13.46 2.41 5.71
N ASP A 124 13.05 1.28 6.32
CA ASP A 124 12.07 0.36 5.75
C ASP A 124 10.61 0.82 5.92
N SER A 125 10.32 1.67 6.91
CA SER A 125 8.95 2.03 7.28
C SER A 125 8.53 3.41 6.79
N VAL A 126 9.49 4.30 6.53
CA VAL A 126 9.22 5.66 6.07
C VAL A 126 9.38 5.76 4.56
N SER A 127 8.42 6.41 3.92
CA SER A 127 8.32 6.63 2.48
C SER A 127 8.46 8.12 2.13
N ALA A 128 8.51 8.43 0.84
CA ALA A 128 8.49 9.81 0.35
C ALA A 128 7.12 10.50 0.54
N ASP A 129 6.06 9.73 0.76
CA ASP A 129 4.72 10.25 0.99
C ASP A 129 4.52 10.72 2.43
N ASP A 130 5.36 10.27 3.36
CA ASP A 130 5.31 10.64 4.78
C ASP A 130 5.72 12.10 5.03
N ASP A 131 5.05 12.75 5.98
CA ASP A 131 5.47 14.05 6.51
C ASP A 131 6.63 13.84 7.48
N TRP A 132 7.85 13.80 6.92
CA TRP A 132 9.07 13.56 7.70
C TRP A 132 9.22 14.45 8.94
N PRO A 133 9.05 15.80 8.87
CA PRO A 133 9.03 16.64 10.06
C PRO A 133 8.03 16.19 11.13
N ALA A 134 6.80 15.83 10.75
CA ALA A 134 5.79 15.35 11.68
C ALA A 134 6.14 13.97 12.27
N CYS A 135 6.58 13.02 11.44
CA CYS A 135 7.07 11.70 11.87
C CYS A 135 8.16 11.82 12.93
N ILE A 136 9.19 12.63 12.65
CA ILE A 136 10.29 12.84 13.59
C ILE A 136 9.79 13.55 14.85
N GLY A 137 8.92 14.55 14.73
CA GLY A 137 8.32 15.22 15.90
C GLY A 137 7.55 14.27 16.81
N ILE A 138 6.83 13.30 16.24
CA ILE A 138 6.12 12.26 16.99
C ILE A 138 7.11 11.33 17.71
N LEU A 139 8.12 10.83 17.00
CA LEU A 139 9.14 9.96 17.59
C LEU A 139 9.89 10.64 18.74
N ASP A 140 10.17 11.94 18.60
CA ASP A 140 10.82 12.76 19.60
C ASP A 140 9.94 13.00 20.84
N ALA A 141 8.65 13.28 20.64
CA ALA A 141 7.68 13.37 21.73
C ALA A 141 7.61 12.05 22.52
N LEU A 142 7.50 10.91 21.82
CA LEU A 142 7.45 9.59 22.46
C LEU A 142 8.78 9.20 23.12
N TYR A 143 9.91 9.60 22.55
CA TYR A 143 11.23 9.41 23.15
C TYR A 143 11.34 10.12 24.51
N ARG A 144 10.81 11.35 24.63
CA ARG A 144 10.82 12.11 25.89
C ARG A 144 9.76 11.62 26.87
N HIS A 145 8.61 11.18 26.38
CA HIS A 145 7.51 10.66 27.18
C HIS A 145 7.87 9.34 27.89
N ASP A 146 8.44 8.38 27.17
CA ASP A 146 8.75 7.05 27.71
C ASP A 146 10.25 6.82 27.95
N GLY A 147 10.77 7.33 29.06
CA GLY A 147 12.18 7.12 29.42
C GLY A 147 12.57 5.66 29.72
N ARG A 148 11.60 4.77 29.99
CA ARG A 148 11.85 3.42 30.54
C ARG A 148 11.76 2.32 29.49
N ASP A 149 10.67 2.28 28.73
CA ASP A 149 10.35 1.14 27.86
C ASP A 149 10.40 1.49 26.35
N ARG A 150 10.77 2.72 25.98
CA ARG A 150 10.85 3.19 24.58
C ARG A 150 11.63 2.29 23.63
N ASP A 151 12.68 1.62 24.12
CA ASP A 151 13.47 0.71 23.29
C ASP A 151 12.69 -0.57 22.97
N ALA A 152 11.96 -1.11 23.96
CA ALA A 152 11.14 -2.31 23.79
C ALA A 152 9.90 -2.05 22.93
N PHE A 153 9.39 -0.82 22.94
CA PHE A 153 8.20 -0.40 22.19
C PHE A 153 8.51 0.51 20.99
N PHE A 154 9.74 0.47 20.47
CA PHE A 154 10.14 1.33 19.35
C PHE A 154 9.28 1.14 18.10
N GLU A 155 8.93 -0.11 17.73
CA GLU A 155 8.09 -0.37 16.56
C GLU A 155 6.67 0.20 16.70
N LEU A 156 6.12 0.24 17.92
CA LEU A 156 4.87 0.94 18.22
C LEU A 156 5.01 2.45 18.01
N SER A 157 6.08 3.06 18.50
CA SER A 157 6.36 4.48 18.29
C SER A 157 6.50 4.82 16.81
N LEU A 158 7.20 3.98 16.04
CA LEU A 158 7.37 4.16 14.61
C LEU A 158 6.06 3.99 13.84
N ALA A 159 5.23 2.99 14.18
CA ALA A 159 3.91 2.83 13.58
C ALA A 159 2.99 4.03 13.87
N LEU A 160 3.02 4.58 15.09
CA LEU A 160 2.29 5.80 15.41
C LEU A 160 2.81 7.00 14.60
N ALA A 161 4.12 7.13 14.47
CA ALA A 161 4.74 8.21 13.72
C ALA A 161 4.29 8.23 12.26
N VAL A 162 4.32 7.10 11.56
CA VAL A 162 3.97 7.04 10.12
C VAL A 162 2.46 7.07 9.86
N VAL A 163 1.62 6.68 10.82
CA VAL A 163 0.15 6.74 10.66
C VAL A 163 -0.39 8.13 10.99
N TRP A 164 0.18 8.79 12.00
CA TRP A 164 -0.35 10.03 12.56
C TRP A 164 0.48 11.26 12.19
N ASP A 165 1.39 11.14 11.22
CA ASP A 165 2.08 12.27 10.58
C ASP A 165 1.13 13.24 9.88
N ARG A 166 -0.11 12.80 9.61
CA ARG A 166 -1.18 13.55 8.97
C ARG A 166 -2.53 13.37 9.67
N PRO A 167 -3.50 14.29 9.46
CA PRO A 167 -4.88 14.11 9.91
C PRO A 167 -5.52 12.85 9.33
N ARG A 168 -6.26 12.11 10.16
CA ARG A 168 -6.92 10.86 9.74
C ARG A 168 -8.32 11.11 9.18
N PRO A 169 -8.66 10.59 8.00
CA PRO A 169 -10.04 10.61 7.51
C PRO A 169 -10.91 9.63 8.33
N PRO A 170 -12.25 9.79 8.32
CA PRO A 170 -13.13 8.75 8.84
C PRO A 170 -12.99 7.48 7.99
N LEU A 171 -13.18 6.30 8.61
CA LEU A 171 -13.06 5.01 7.90
C LEU A 171 -14.12 4.82 6.79
N HIS A 172 -15.20 5.61 6.78
CA HIS A 172 -16.19 5.63 5.70
C HIS A 172 -17.02 6.94 5.72
N GLY A 173 -17.68 7.26 4.60
CA GLY A 173 -18.46 8.49 4.42
C GLY A 173 -19.90 8.49 4.94
N GLN A 174 -20.43 7.35 5.41
CA GLN A 174 -21.84 7.22 5.81
C GLN A 174 -22.15 7.66 7.26
N THR A 175 -21.18 8.24 7.96
CA THR A 175 -21.32 8.69 9.36
C THR A 175 -22.11 9.99 9.51
N GLY A 176 -22.32 10.74 8.41
CA GLY A 176 -22.96 12.05 8.42
C GLY A 176 -22.14 13.13 9.14
N GLY A 177 -20.84 12.91 9.34
CA GLY A 177 -19.95 13.86 10.04
C GLY A 177 -20.15 13.90 11.56
N ARG A 178 -20.86 12.93 12.13
CA ARG A 178 -21.20 12.88 13.57
C ARG A 178 -20.30 11.94 14.38
N VAL A 179 -19.11 11.65 13.88
CA VAL A 179 -18.07 10.91 14.62
C VAL A 179 -17.58 11.79 15.76
N PRO A 180 -17.36 11.24 16.98
CA PRO A 180 -16.76 12.00 18.07
C PRO A 180 -15.47 12.68 17.64
N ALA A 181 -15.29 13.95 18.05
CA ALA A 181 -14.07 14.68 17.77
C ALA A 181 -12.87 13.94 18.36
N PHE A 182 -11.81 13.81 17.58
CA PHE A 182 -10.55 13.19 17.99
C PHE A 182 -9.38 14.04 17.52
N GLY A 183 -8.33 14.08 18.35
CA GLY A 183 -7.02 14.59 17.98
C GLY A 183 -6.03 13.44 17.74
N PRO A 184 -4.78 13.79 17.39
CA PRO A 184 -3.71 12.80 17.32
C PRO A 184 -3.44 12.15 18.68
N ASP A 185 -3.48 12.92 19.79
CA ASP A 185 -3.34 12.43 21.18
C ASP A 185 -2.24 11.38 21.37
N ILE A 186 -1.07 11.63 20.76
CA ILE A 186 -0.06 10.60 20.48
C ILE A 186 0.46 9.92 21.75
N GLU A 187 0.78 10.69 22.80
CA GLU A 187 1.23 10.14 24.09
C GLU A 187 0.16 9.24 24.72
N ARG A 188 -1.11 9.68 24.70
CA ARG A 188 -2.22 8.88 25.24
C ARG A 188 -2.47 7.61 24.43
N ARG A 189 -2.37 7.67 23.09
CA ARG A 189 -2.48 6.48 22.23
C ARG A 189 -1.32 5.51 22.46
N TYR A 190 -0.11 6.03 22.58
CA TYR A 190 1.06 5.24 22.92
C TYR A 190 0.88 4.53 24.26
N ASP A 191 0.48 5.24 25.32
CA ASP A 191 0.25 4.66 26.64
C ASP A 191 -0.84 3.58 26.60
N TYR A 192 -1.94 3.83 25.87
CA TYR A 192 -3.00 2.84 25.67
C TYR A 192 -2.47 1.53 25.07
N PHE A 193 -1.77 1.61 23.93
CA PHE A 193 -1.28 0.42 23.23
C PHE A 193 -0.12 -0.24 23.97
N LYS A 194 0.78 0.54 24.57
CA LYS A 194 1.86 0.02 25.42
C LYS A 194 1.28 -0.76 26.59
N ALA A 195 0.31 -0.21 27.33
CA ALA A 195 -0.34 -0.91 28.44
C ALA A 195 -1.05 -2.19 27.98
N LEU A 196 -1.72 -2.14 26.82
CA LEU A 196 -2.37 -3.30 26.20
C LEU A 196 -1.39 -4.45 25.91
N PHE A 197 -0.24 -4.14 25.31
CA PHE A 197 0.78 -5.13 24.94
C PHE A 197 1.59 -5.60 26.15
N ALA A 198 2.05 -4.69 27.01
CA ALA A 198 2.83 -5.01 28.20
C ALA A 198 2.02 -5.82 29.22
N GLY A 199 0.72 -5.52 29.37
CA GLY A 199 -0.18 -6.20 30.30
C GLY A 199 -0.67 -7.58 29.86
N GLY A 200 -0.26 -8.08 28.69
CA GLY A 200 -0.73 -9.35 28.13
C GLY A 200 -2.23 -9.36 27.79
N GLN A 201 -2.82 -8.17 27.68
CA GLN A 201 -4.26 -7.97 27.47
C GLN A 201 -4.62 -7.93 25.98
N SER A 202 -3.64 -7.74 25.10
CA SER A 202 -3.77 -7.86 23.65
C SER A 202 -4.20 -9.27 23.22
N LYS A 203 -4.92 -9.35 22.10
CA LYS A 203 -5.27 -10.64 21.45
C LYS A 203 -4.21 -11.10 20.46
N VAL A 204 -3.20 -10.26 20.22
CA VAL A 204 -2.03 -10.55 19.40
C VAL A 204 -0.77 -10.21 20.19
N SER A 205 0.21 -11.12 20.20
CA SER A 205 1.50 -10.82 20.81
C SER A 205 2.18 -9.68 20.05
N TYR A 206 2.75 -8.73 20.78
CA TYR A 206 3.52 -7.64 20.20
C TYR A 206 4.66 -8.15 19.31
N ALA A 207 5.34 -9.22 19.74
CA ALA A 207 6.44 -9.84 18.98
C ALA A 207 6.01 -10.52 17.66
N GLU A 208 4.71 -10.71 17.42
CA GLU A 208 4.19 -11.23 16.14
C GLU A 208 3.94 -10.13 15.10
N LEU A 209 3.94 -8.86 15.53
CA LEU A 209 3.61 -7.72 14.69
C LEU A 209 4.89 -7.04 14.23
N SER A 210 4.98 -6.75 12.93
CA SER A 210 5.94 -5.78 12.40
C SER A 210 5.39 -4.37 12.53
N VAL A 211 6.21 -3.36 12.24
CA VAL A 211 5.78 -1.96 12.10
C VAL A 211 4.55 -1.86 11.16
N THR A 212 4.62 -2.47 9.97
CA THR A 212 3.48 -2.54 9.03
C THR A 212 2.24 -3.20 9.63
N GLY A 213 2.39 -4.27 10.42
CA GLY A 213 1.26 -4.87 11.12
C GLY A 213 0.65 -3.94 12.17
N LEU A 214 1.49 -3.16 12.87
CA LEU A 214 1.07 -2.19 13.86
C LEU A 214 0.37 -0.98 13.25
N THR A 215 0.66 -0.57 12.00
CA THR A 215 -0.05 0.55 11.36
C THR A 215 -1.56 0.26 11.24
N PHE A 216 -1.94 -0.98 10.92
CA PHE A 216 -3.33 -1.45 10.90
C PHE A 216 -3.98 -1.60 12.29
N VAL A 217 -3.21 -1.44 13.37
CA VAL A 217 -3.69 -1.42 14.75
C VAL A 217 -3.89 0.01 15.24
N VAL A 218 -2.91 0.88 15.01
CA VAL A 218 -2.87 2.23 15.61
C VAL A 218 -3.65 3.29 14.83
N ASP A 219 -4.02 3.02 13.58
CA ASP A 219 -4.97 3.84 12.81
C ASP A 219 -6.34 3.80 13.48
N THR A 220 -6.60 4.78 14.33
CA THR A 220 -7.79 4.81 15.18
C THR A 220 -8.41 6.20 15.12
N PRO A 221 -9.13 6.55 14.03
CA PRO A 221 -9.76 7.85 13.83
C PRO A 221 -11.00 8.04 14.71
N VAL A 222 -10.79 7.88 16.02
CA VAL A 222 -11.73 8.00 17.15
C VAL A 222 -10.95 8.40 18.39
N PRO A 223 -11.58 9.05 19.39
CA PRO A 223 -10.92 9.32 20.66
C PRO A 223 -10.58 8.00 21.39
N VAL A 224 -9.52 8.02 22.21
CA VAL A 224 -9.07 6.83 22.97
C VAL A 224 -10.19 6.27 23.86
N SER A 225 -11.15 7.09 24.29
CA SER A 225 -12.33 6.65 25.06
C SER A 225 -13.20 5.64 24.32
N GLU A 226 -13.26 5.66 22.98
CA GLU A 226 -13.99 4.63 22.22
C GLU A 226 -13.24 3.28 22.27
N LEU A 227 -11.91 3.30 22.31
CA LEU A 227 -11.10 2.08 22.46
C LEU A 227 -11.24 1.51 23.88
N GLU A 228 -11.20 2.37 24.90
CA GLU A 228 -11.47 2.01 26.30
C GLU A 228 -12.87 1.40 26.45
N TRP A 229 -13.89 2.02 25.86
CA TRP A 229 -15.25 1.48 25.83
C TRP A 229 -15.28 0.08 25.18
N ALA A 230 -14.60 -0.11 24.05
CA ALA A 230 -14.54 -1.41 23.38
C ALA A 230 -13.91 -2.48 24.29
N ARG A 231 -12.84 -2.13 25.01
CA ARG A 231 -12.17 -3.02 25.98
C ARG A 231 -13.10 -3.43 27.12
N GLU A 232 -13.94 -2.52 27.59
CA GLU A 232 -14.88 -2.76 28.68
C GLU A 232 -16.07 -3.60 28.26
N ASN A 233 -16.61 -3.39 27.06
CA ASN A 233 -17.92 -3.91 26.65
C ASN A 233 -17.84 -5.11 25.69
N VAL A 234 -16.76 -5.22 24.90
CA VAL A 234 -16.64 -6.25 23.86
C VAL A 234 -15.78 -7.42 24.34
N ARG A 235 -16.17 -8.64 23.95
CA ARG A 235 -15.45 -9.88 24.29
C ARG A 235 -15.28 -10.74 23.05
N GLY A 236 -14.17 -11.45 22.98
CA GLY A 236 -13.86 -12.37 21.89
C GLY A 236 -12.47 -12.98 21.98
N SER A 237 -12.20 -13.95 21.09
CA SER A 237 -10.86 -14.46 20.82
C SER A 237 -10.41 -14.03 19.43
N ARG A 238 -9.11 -13.82 19.23
CA ARG A 238 -8.54 -13.43 17.92
C ARG A 238 -9.13 -14.28 16.80
N GLY A 239 -9.07 -15.61 16.90
CA GLY A 239 -9.55 -16.52 15.85
C GLY A 239 -11.04 -16.38 15.47
N SER A 240 -11.88 -15.83 16.35
CA SER A 240 -13.32 -15.70 16.16
C SER A 240 -13.80 -14.25 16.05
N TRP A 241 -12.89 -13.27 15.95
CA TRP A 241 -13.25 -11.85 15.99
C TRP A 241 -14.20 -11.42 14.88
N GLY A 242 -14.25 -12.15 13.76
CA GLY A 242 -15.27 -11.94 12.72
C GLY A 242 -16.73 -12.04 13.22
N GLY A 243 -16.96 -12.64 14.39
CA GLY A 243 -18.26 -12.61 15.06
C GLY A 243 -18.76 -11.21 15.40
N GLN A 244 -17.86 -10.23 15.64
CA GLN A 244 -18.26 -8.85 15.98
C GLN A 244 -19.01 -8.15 14.85
N TYR A 245 -18.69 -8.45 13.59
CA TYR A 245 -19.44 -7.94 12.45
C TYR A 245 -20.91 -8.39 12.51
N ARG A 246 -21.14 -9.66 12.86
CA ARG A 246 -22.48 -10.27 12.89
C ARG A 246 -23.24 -9.98 14.18
N ALA A 247 -22.54 -9.51 15.23
CA ALA A 247 -23.16 -9.14 16.50
C ALA A 247 -24.04 -7.88 16.37
N ILE A 248 -23.69 -7.00 15.43
CA ILE A 248 -24.46 -5.79 15.14
C ILE A 248 -25.68 -6.15 14.30
N ARG A 249 -26.87 -5.82 14.80
CA ARG A 249 -28.15 -6.05 14.10
C ARG A 249 -28.20 -5.23 12.80
N TYR A 250 -28.50 -5.89 11.69
CA TYR A 250 -28.68 -5.22 10.40
C TYR A 250 -30.00 -4.42 10.37
N ASP A 251 -29.94 -3.13 10.00
CA ASP A 251 -31.12 -2.26 9.89
C ASP A 251 -31.74 -2.31 8.49
N GLU A 252 -32.56 -3.34 8.24
CA GLU A 252 -33.27 -3.50 6.97
C GLU A 252 -34.26 -2.35 6.69
N ALA A 253 -34.82 -1.72 7.73
CA ALA A 253 -35.74 -0.60 7.55
C ALA A 253 -35.01 0.64 7.02
N ARG A 254 -33.78 0.90 7.48
CA ARG A 254 -32.91 1.95 6.96
C ARG A 254 -32.51 1.68 5.50
N LEU A 255 -32.17 0.43 5.16
CA LEU A 255 -31.88 0.04 3.78
C LEU A 255 -33.08 0.23 2.86
N ALA A 256 -34.26 -0.25 3.27
CA ALA A 256 -35.50 -0.14 2.48
C ALA A 256 -35.93 1.32 2.22
N ARG A 257 -35.60 2.24 3.14
CA ARG A 257 -35.84 3.68 2.97
C ARG A 257 -34.75 4.41 2.18
N GLY A 258 -33.67 3.73 1.77
CA GLY A 258 -32.52 4.37 1.12
C GLY A 258 -31.79 5.37 2.03
N GLN A 259 -31.90 5.22 3.35
CA GLN A 259 -31.33 6.16 4.32
C GLN A 259 -29.88 5.77 4.64
N TYR A 260 -28.96 5.99 3.71
CA TYR A 260 -27.57 5.53 3.84
C TYR A 260 -26.73 6.32 4.85
N VAL A 261 -27.10 7.55 5.19
CA VAL A 261 -26.39 8.32 6.23
C VAL A 261 -26.91 7.94 7.61
N TRP A 262 -25.99 7.82 8.58
CA TRP A 262 -26.30 7.49 9.97
C TRP A 262 -27.37 8.42 10.56
N PRO A 263 -28.54 7.90 10.98
CA PRO A 263 -29.66 8.76 11.37
C PRO A 263 -29.82 8.92 12.89
N HIS A 264 -28.96 8.29 13.70
CA HIS A 264 -29.21 8.11 15.13
C HIS A 264 -28.39 9.03 16.05
N GLY A 265 -27.99 10.20 15.58
CA GLY A 265 -27.19 11.13 16.40
C GLY A 265 -25.70 10.80 16.30
N ASP A 266 -25.03 10.75 17.45
CA ASP A 266 -23.58 10.54 17.53
C ASP A 266 -23.19 9.14 17.01
N TYR A 267 -22.13 9.10 16.22
CA TYR A 267 -21.62 7.89 15.59
C TYR A 267 -20.56 7.24 16.48
N THR A 268 -21.01 6.55 17.53
CA THR A 268 -20.16 5.87 18.53
C THR A 268 -20.32 4.36 18.45
N LEU A 269 -19.31 3.61 18.90
CA LEU A 269 -19.37 2.15 19.00
C LEU A 269 -20.55 1.68 19.88
N ALA A 270 -20.81 2.38 20.98
CA ALA A 270 -21.94 2.11 21.86
C ALA A 270 -23.30 2.28 21.16
N ASN A 271 -23.46 3.33 20.34
CA ASN A 271 -24.69 3.54 19.60
C ASN A 271 -24.86 2.52 18.47
N ILE A 272 -23.78 2.15 17.78
CA ILE A 272 -23.82 1.11 16.74
C ILE A 272 -24.24 -0.24 17.33
N GLU A 273 -23.65 -0.62 18.48
CA GLU A 273 -24.04 -1.84 19.20
C GLU A 273 -25.52 -1.84 19.59
N ARG A 274 -26.00 -0.75 20.18
CA ARG A 274 -27.36 -0.65 20.71
C ARG A 274 -28.42 -0.55 19.64
N LEU A 275 -28.16 0.22 18.58
CA LEU A 275 -29.17 0.59 17.59
C LEU A 275 -29.14 -0.32 16.35
N GLY A 276 -27.99 -0.93 16.06
CA GLY A 276 -27.74 -1.63 14.81
C GLY A 276 -27.31 -0.67 13.70
N GLY A 277 -27.12 -1.21 12.49
CA GLY A 277 -26.67 -0.42 11.34
C GLY A 277 -26.68 -1.21 10.03
N LEU A 278 -26.15 -0.61 8.98
CA LEU A 278 -25.90 -1.25 7.69
C LEU A 278 -24.53 -1.93 7.69
N CYS A 279 -24.18 -2.57 6.58
CA CYS A 279 -22.92 -3.32 6.43
C CYS A 279 -21.67 -2.49 6.76
N VAL A 280 -21.68 -1.18 6.46
CA VAL A 280 -20.56 -0.29 6.76
C VAL A 280 -20.41 0.00 8.25
N ASP A 281 -21.52 0.10 8.99
CA ASP A 281 -21.49 0.32 10.44
C ASP A 281 -21.03 -0.97 11.16
N GLN A 282 -21.44 -2.14 10.65
CA GLN A 282 -20.97 -3.45 11.12
C GLN A 282 -19.45 -3.61 10.91
N ALA A 283 -18.95 -3.23 9.72
CA ALA A 283 -17.53 -3.26 9.41
C ALA A 283 -16.74 -2.31 10.31
N TYR A 284 -17.20 -1.05 10.43
CA TYR A 284 -16.59 -0.03 11.30
C TYR A 284 -16.47 -0.51 12.75
N TYR A 285 -17.57 -1.04 13.31
CA TYR A 285 -17.60 -1.55 14.68
C TYR A 285 -16.61 -2.71 14.87
N ALA A 286 -16.61 -3.68 13.97
CA ALA A 286 -15.69 -4.81 14.03
C ALA A 286 -14.22 -4.38 13.91
N THR A 287 -13.91 -3.44 13.02
CA THR A 287 -12.55 -2.91 12.82
C THR A 287 -12.03 -2.19 14.06
N LEU A 288 -12.77 -1.20 14.59
CA LEU A 288 -12.29 -0.45 15.74
C LEU A 288 -12.21 -1.28 17.01
N THR A 289 -13.18 -2.19 17.23
CA THR A 289 -13.10 -3.11 18.37
C THR A 289 -11.95 -4.10 18.23
N ALA A 290 -11.61 -4.56 17.02
CA ALA A 290 -10.42 -5.39 16.80
C ALA A 290 -9.13 -4.62 17.10
N ARG A 291 -9.00 -3.38 16.57
CA ARG A 291 -7.85 -2.50 16.80
C ARG A 291 -7.67 -2.17 18.28
N ALA A 292 -8.75 -1.93 19.02
CA ALA A 292 -8.72 -1.72 20.47
C ALA A 292 -8.10 -2.91 21.24
N PHE A 293 -8.19 -4.13 20.68
CA PHE A 293 -7.59 -5.34 21.26
C PHE A 293 -6.24 -5.73 20.64
N GLY A 294 -5.62 -4.84 19.86
CA GLY A 294 -4.30 -5.04 19.27
C GLY A 294 -4.31 -5.96 18.04
N ILE A 295 -5.48 -6.19 17.44
CA ILE A 295 -5.64 -7.03 16.25
C ILE A 295 -5.56 -6.12 15.00
N PRO A 296 -4.61 -6.35 14.07
CA PRO A 296 -4.60 -5.67 12.78
C PRO A 296 -5.92 -5.91 12.03
N ALA A 297 -6.56 -4.83 11.60
CA ALA A 297 -7.92 -4.88 11.07
C ALA A 297 -8.20 -3.73 10.11
N MET A 298 -9.16 -3.93 9.19
CA MET A 298 -9.54 -2.95 8.16
C MET A 298 -11.02 -3.07 7.79
N VAL A 299 -11.54 -2.00 7.19
CA VAL A 299 -12.84 -1.99 6.50
C VAL A 299 -12.56 -2.10 5.00
N PHE A 300 -13.20 -3.05 4.34
CA PHE A 300 -13.19 -3.14 2.89
C PHE A 300 -14.52 -2.69 2.32
N THR A 301 -14.47 -2.12 1.12
CA THR A 301 -15.64 -1.77 0.32
C THR A 301 -15.47 -2.24 -1.11
N ALA A 302 -16.59 -2.58 -1.76
CA ALA A 302 -16.62 -2.85 -3.20
C ALA A 302 -18.05 -2.78 -3.74
N THR A 303 -18.18 -2.80 -5.06
CA THR A 303 -19.47 -2.91 -5.74
C THR A 303 -19.66 -4.32 -6.32
N GLY A 304 -20.76 -4.96 -5.92
CA GLY A 304 -21.14 -6.30 -6.36
C GLY A 304 -22.40 -6.27 -7.23
N ARG A 305 -22.95 -7.45 -7.52
CA ARG A 305 -24.13 -7.63 -8.38
C ARG A 305 -25.38 -6.90 -7.90
N ARG A 306 -25.51 -6.67 -6.59
CA ARG A 306 -26.61 -5.92 -5.95
C ARG A 306 -26.28 -4.47 -5.63
N GLY A 307 -25.02 -4.06 -5.73
CA GLY A 307 -24.58 -2.69 -5.42
C GLY A 307 -23.42 -2.66 -4.42
N PRO A 308 -23.13 -1.47 -3.85
CA PRO A 308 -22.03 -1.27 -2.91
C PRO A 308 -22.23 -2.05 -1.61
N HIS A 309 -21.13 -2.53 -1.05
CA HIS A 309 -21.10 -3.25 0.22
C HIS A 309 -19.80 -2.98 0.96
N ALA A 310 -19.87 -3.14 2.27
CA ALA A 310 -18.72 -3.00 3.16
C ALA A 310 -18.61 -4.22 4.07
N TRP A 311 -17.39 -4.69 4.28
CA TRP A 311 -17.11 -5.86 5.10
C TRP A 311 -15.82 -5.69 5.89
N PHE A 312 -15.56 -6.65 6.78
CA PHE A 312 -14.49 -6.58 7.75
C PHE A 312 -13.37 -7.55 7.39
N GLY A 313 -12.12 -7.07 7.47
CA GLY A 313 -10.93 -7.90 7.35
C GLY A 313 -10.05 -7.78 8.59
N TYR A 314 -9.46 -8.89 9.05
CA TYR A 314 -8.58 -8.88 10.22
C TYR A 314 -7.57 -10.03 10.25
N MET A 315 -6.49 -9.81 11.01
CA MET A 315 -5.42 -10.79 11.18
C MET A 315 -5.82 -11.88 12.19
N LYS A 316 -6.50 -12.92 11.69
CA LYS A 316 -7.02 -14.06 12.46
C LYS A 316 -5.97 -14.93 13.14
N SER A 317 -4.75 -14.97 12.61
CA SER A 317 -3.58 -15.66 13.19
C SER A 317 -2.28 -14.99 12.78
N ALA A 318 -1.14 -15.36 13.40
CA ALA A 318 0.18 -14.77 13.13
C ALA A 318 0.56 -14.70 11.63
N ASN A 319 0.00 -15.61 10.82
CA ASN A 319 0.31 -15.72 9.39
C ASN A 319 -0.94 -15.72 8.50
N GLY A 320 -2.12 -15.38 9.01
CA GLY A 320 -3.36 -15.52 8.26
C GLY A 320 -4.33 -14.38 8.53
N TRP A 321 -4.68 -13.68 7.46
CA TRP A 321 -5.79 -12.76 7.43
C TRP A 321 -7.09 -13.50 7.09
N GLU A 322 -8.18 -13.01 7.65
CA GLU A 322 -9.55 -13.32 7.26
C GLU A 322 -10.10 -12.05 6.63
N MET A 323 -10.20 -12.02 5.29
CA MET A 323 -10.58 -10.82 4.55
C MET A 323 -12.06 -10.80 4.15
N ASP A 324 -12.81 -11.87 4.42
CA ASP A 324 -14.16 -12.05 3.86
C ASP A 324 -15.26 -12.00 4.94
N VAL A 325 -15.01 -11.40 6.11
CA VAL A 325 -16.03 -11.33 7.17
C VAL A 325 -17.18 -10.43 6.75
N GLY A 326 -18.27 -11.05 6.33
CA GLY A 326 -19.43 -10.34 5.82
C GLY A 326 -19.37 -10.10 4.31
N ARG A 327 -18.35 -10.59 3.59
CA ARG A 327 -18.32 -10.54 2.12
C ARG A 327 -19.27 -11.60 1.54
N TYR A 328 -20.31 -11.16 0.86
CA TYR A 328 -21.31 -12.07 0.29
C TYR A 328 -20.83 -12.64 -1.04
N THR A 329 -20.47 -13.92 -1.05
CA THR A 329 -19.95 -14.62 -2.24
C THR A 329 -20.91 -14.60 -3.42
N PHE A 330 -22.22 -14.55 -3.18
CA PHE A 330 -23.24 -14.53 -4.25
C PHE A 330 -23.30 -13.21 -5.04
N ASP A 331 -22.73 -12.13 -4.51
CA ASP A 331 -22.71 -10.81 -5.14
C ASP A 331 -21.39 -10.51 -5.89
N ASN A 332 -20.47 -11.48 -5.95
CA ASN A 332 -19.24 -11.41 -6.76
C ASN A 332 -18.43 -10.10 -6.59
N TYR A 333 -18.18 -9.72 -5.34
CA TYR A 333 -17.22 -8.67 -4.99
C TYR A 333 -15.81 -9.20 -5.32
N VAL A 334 -15.28 -8.85 -6.49
CA VAL A 334 -14.02 -9.44 -6.99
C VAL A 334 -12.83 -8.91 -6.21
N THR A 335 -12.76 -7.60 -6.01
CA THR A 335 -11.66 -6.92 -5.30
C THR A 335 -12.25 -6.01 -4.24
N GLY A 336 -11.81 -6.16 -3.00
CA GLY A 336 -12.12 -5.25 -1.90
C GLY A 336 -11.09 -4.15 -1.80
N VAL A 337 -11.56 -2.95 -1.50
CA VAL A 337 -10.73 -1.75 -1.37
C VAL A 337 -10.82 -1.18 0.05
N SER A 338 -9.67 -0.88 0.63
CA SER A 338 -9.46 -0.20 1.91
C SER A 338 -8.53 1.01 1.71
N LEU A 339 -8.23 1.73 2.78
CA LEU A 339 -7.16 2.72 2.82
C LEU A 339 -5.94 2.14 3.54
N ASP A 340 -4.75 2.41 3.01
CA ASP A 340 -3.49 2.17 3.68
C ASP A 340 -3.36 3.11 4.90
N PRO A 341 -3.16 2.58 6.12
CA PRO A 341 -2.98 3.39 7.31
C PRO A 341 -1.84 4.40 7.27
N ALA A 342 -0.69 4.10 6.66
CA ALA A 342 0.45 5.00 6.61
C ALA A 342 0.26 6.08 5.54
N THR A 343 -0.04 5.67 4.30
CA THR A 343 -0.05 6.61 3.16
C THR A 343 -1.40 7.30 2.96
N GLY A 344 -2.50 6.64 3.38
CA GLY A 344 -3.87 7.04 3.03
C GLY A 344 -4.27 6.70 1.60
N ALA A 345 -3.40 6.02 0.85
CA ALA A 345 -3.69 5.56 -0.50
C ALA A 345 -4.70 4.42 -0.50
N GLU A 346 -5.30 4.19 -1.66
CA GLU A 346 -6.15 3.01 -1.88
C GLU A 346 -5.32 1.73 -1.75
N LEU A 347 -5.84 0.74 -1.02
CA LEU A 347 -5.17 -0.53 -0.76
C LEU A 347 -6.15 -1.68 -0.99
N ALA A 348 -5.84 -2.57 -1.94
CA ALA A 348 -6.71 -3.69 -2.22
C ALA A 348 -6.52 -4.86 -1.23
N ASP A 349 -7.53 -5.71 -1.11
CA ASP A 349 -7.50 -6.90 -0.25
C ASP A 349 -6.37 -7.88 -0.61
N HIS A 350 -6.08 -8.01 -1.91
CA HIS A 350 -4.98 -8.84 -2.42
C HIS A 350 -3.59 -8.24 -2.13
N ASP A 351 -3.46 -6.91 -2.12
CA ASP A 351 -2.21 -6.24 -1.75
C ASP A 351 -1.89 -6.52 -0.29
N VAL A 352 -2.89 -6.46 0.60
CA VAL A 352 -2.69 -6.77 2.01
C VAL A 352 -2.30 -8.24 2.19
N GLU A 353 -2.96 -9.16 1.48
CA GLU A 353 -2.59 -10.58 1.53
C GLU A 353 -1.14 -10.79 1.08
N PHE A 354 -0.71 -10.09 0.03
CA PHE A 354 0.63 -10.14 -0.50
C PHE A 354 1.66 -9.54 0.46
N ASP A 355 1.49 -8.29 0.87
CA ASP A 355 2.42 -7.52 1.72
C ASP A 355 2.55 -8.11 3.12
N CYS A 356 1.44 -8.62 3.66
CA CYS A 356 1.45 -9.32 4.93
C CYS A 356 1.80 -10.81 4.79
N SER A 357 2.12 -11.32 3.60
CA SER A 357 2.44 -12.73 3.43
C SER A 357 3.70 -13.12 4.22
N ARG A 358 3.72 -14.37 4.72
CA ARG A 358 4.91 -14.92 5.39
C ARG A 358 6.14 -14.91 4.48
N ALA A 359 5.94 -15.02 3.16
CA ALA A 359 7.03 -15.03 2.20
C ALA A 359 7.82 -13.71 2.22
N LEU A 360 7.18 -12.57 2.47
CA LEU A 360 7.82 -11.25 2.56
C LEU A 360 8.31 -10.88 3.96
N ARG A 361 7.85 -11.60 5.00
CA ARG A 361 8.23 -11.40 6.42
C ARG A 361 9.26 -12.42 6.94
N GLY A 362 9.53 -13.48 6.20
CA GLY A 362 10.47 -14.53 6.62
C GLY A 362 11.93 -14.03 6.70
N SER A 363 12.76 -14.74 7.48
CA SER A 363 14.18 -14.40 7.67
C SER A 363 14.97 -14.30 6.36
N GLN A 364 14.62 -15.10 5.34
CA GLN A 364 15.20 -15.00 4.01
C GLN A 364 14.84 -13.69 3.30
N ALA A 365 13.58 -13.26 3.36
CA ALA A 365 13.16 -11.98 2.79
C ALA A 365 13.81 -10.80 3.51
N VAL A 366 13.89 -10.84 4.85
CA VAL A 366 14.62 -9.84 5.64
C VAL A 366 16.09 -9.77 5.23
N ALA A 367 16.75 -10.91 5.03
CA ALA A 367 18.13 -10.94 4.55
C ALA A 367 18.25 -10.39 3.11
N ALA A 368 17.31 -10.74 2.23
CA ALA A 368 17.29 -10.31 0.84
C ALA A 368 17.06 -8.80 0.69
N ARG A 369 16.32 -8.16 1.61
CA ARG A 369 16.13 -6.70 1.65
C ARG A 369 17.45 -5.93 1.78
N LYS A 370 18.47 -6.48 2.45
CA LYS A 370 19.80 -5.86 2.50
C LYS A 370 20.42 -5.73 1.11
N SER A 371 20.37 -6.81 0.31
CA SER A 371 20.83 -6.77 -1.08
C SER A 371 19.98 -5.83 -1.93
N LEU A 372 18.67 -5.76 -1.69
CA LEU A 372 17.78 -4.84 -2.39
C LEU A 372 18.15 -3.37 -2.11
N ARG A 373 18.33 -2.97 -0.86
CA ARG A 373 18.73 -1.60 -0.49
C ARG A 373 20.05 -1.18 -1.13
N VAL A 374 21.02 -2.09 -1.18
CA VAL A 374 22.28 -1.85 -1.88
C VAL A 374 22.09 -1.74 -3.39
N ALA A 375 21.18 -2.52 -3.98
CA ALA A 375 20.83 -2.39 -5.39
C ALA A 375 20.22 -1.01 -5.70
N GLU A 376 19.34 -0.51 -4.83
CA GLU A 376 18.73 0.83 -4.95
C GLU A 376 19.76 1.94 -4.80
N LEU A 377 20.69 1.81 -3.84
CA LEU A 377 21.81 2.72 -3.69
C LEU A 377 22.65 2.80 -4.98
N PHE A 378 23.02 1.66 -5.58
CA PHE A 378 23.77 1.65 -6.84
C PHE A 378 22.97 2.22 -8.01
N LEU A 379 21.65 1.99 -8.04
CA LEU A 379 20.79 2.57 -9.06
C LEU A 379 20.76 4.11 -8.95
N ALA A 380 20.70 4.64 -7.74
CA ALA A 380 20.67 6.08 -7.48
C ALA A 380 21.97 6.82 -7.87
N VAL A 381 23.09 6.09 -8.03
CA VAL A 381 24.38 6.64 -8.46
C VAL A 381 24.80 6.18 -9.87
N ASP A 382 23.81 5.81 -10.70
CA ASP A 382 23.98 5.39 -12.09
C ASP A 382 24.90 4.18 -12.30
N GLN A 383 25.11 3.35 -11.26
CA GLN A 383 25.91 2.12 -11.32
C GLN A 383 25.03 0.91 -11.66
N GLY A 384 24.39 0.95 -12.84
CA GLY A 384 23.39 -0.03 -13.26
C GLY A 384 23.84 -1.50 -13.24
N ASP A 385 25.11 -1.80 -13.57
CA ASP A 385 25.64 -3.17 -13.49
C ASP A 385 25.69 -3.71 -12.06
N ALA A 386 26.17 -2.89 -11.13
CA ALA A 386 26.21 -3.25 -9.72
C ALA A 386 24.78 -3.40 -9.19
N ALA A 387 23.90 -2.44 -9.50
CA ALA A 387 22.48 -2.48 -9.13
C ALA A 387 21.81 -3.79 -9.58
N ALA A 388 21.95 -4.15 -10.87
CA ALA A 388 21.36 -5.36 -11.42
C ALA A 388 21.90 -6.64 -10.75
N ARG A 389 23.20 -6.70 -10.40
CA ARG A 389 23.79 -7.86 -9.71
C ARG A 389 23.18 -8.08 -8.33
N PHE A 390 23.09 -7.03 -7.51
CA PHE A 390 22.48 -7.11 -6.18
C PHE A 390 20.97 -7.38 -6.26
N ALA A 391 20.29 -6.80 -7.24
CA ALA A 391 18.87 -7.05 -7.50
C ALA A 391 18.60 -8.52 -7.89
N VAL A 392 19.44 -9.12 -8.74
CA VAL A 392 19.37 -10.56 -9.06
C VAL A 392 19.57 -11.42 -7.82
N GLN A 393 20.51 -11.06 -6.94
CA GLN A 393 20.73 -11.77 -5.69
C GLN A 393 19.49 -11.70 -4.78
N ALA A 394 18.90 -10.52 -4.63
CA ALA A 394 17.69 -10.31 -3.83
C ALA A 394 16.51 -11.13 -4.38
N ALA A 395 16.25 -11.06 -5.68
CA ALA A 395 15.19 -11.81 -6.34
C ALA A 395 15.38 -13.34 -6.27
N ARG A 396 16.63 -13.83 -6.27
CA ARG A 396 16.90 -15.27 -6.07
C ARG A 396 16.62 -15.72 -4.64
N ALA A 397 16.97 -14.89 -3.65
CA ALA A 397 16.77 -15.20 -2.24
C ALA A 397 15.30 -15.07 -1.81
N ALA A 398 14.59 -14.08 -2.35
CA ALA A 398 13.17 -13.83 -2.09
C ALA A 398 12.47 -13.40 -3.39
N PRO A 399 11.93 -14.36 -4.17
CA PRO A 399 11.35 -14.10 -5.50
C PRO A 399 10.16 -13.15 -5.54
N LEU A 400 9.46 -12.96 -4.41
CA LEU A 400 8.33 -12.04 -4.32
C LEU A 400 8.74 -10.60 -3.99
N LEU A 401 10.04 -10.28 -3.88
CA LEU A 401 10.49 -8.89 -3.79
C LEU A 401 10.38 -8.23 -5.17
N ASP A 402 9.20 -7.69 -5.49
CA ASP A 402 8.90 -7.11 -6.80
C ASP A 402 9.92 -6.05 -7.24
N ARG A 403 10.30 -5.17 -6.31
CA ARG A 403 11.27 -4.11 -6.52
C ARG A 403 12.62 -4.62 -7.05
N ALA A 404 13.06 -5.80 -6.64
CA ALA A 404 14.29 -6.42 -7.14
C ALA A 404 14.20 -6.76 -8.64
N TRP A 405 13.01 -7.09 -9.14
CA TRP A 405 12.80 -7.31 -10.56
C TRP A 405 12.67 -5.99 -11.33
N GLN A 406 12.01 -4.98 -10.74
CA GLN A 406 11.89 -3.64 -11.34
C GLN A 406 13.26 -3.00 -11.60
N ILE A 407 14.22 -3.15 -10.68
CA ILE A 407 15.61 -2.67 -10.87
C ILE A 407 16.26 -3.38 -12.06
N GLN A 408 16.11 -4.71 -12.16
CA GLN A 408 16.63 -5.48 -13.30
C GLN A 408 16.01 -5.01 -14.62
N GLU A 409 14.69 -4.82 -14.64
CA GLU A 409 13.95 -4.34 -15.81
C GLU A 409 14.45 -2.96 -16.25
N HIS A 410 14.57 -2.02 -15.32
CA HIS A 410 15.06 -0.67 -15.57
C HIS A 410 16.44 -0.70 -16.24
N VAL A 411 17.40 -1.46 -15.68
CA VAL A 411 18.77 -1.56 -16.21
C VAL A 411 18.79 -2.18 -17.60
N LEU A 412 18.03 -3.26 -17.83
CA LEU A 412 17.95 -3.93 -19.14
C LEU A 412 17.33 -3.03 -20.21
N ARG A 413 16.25 -2.31 -19.86
CA ARG A 413 15.59 -1.35 -20.76
C ARG A 413 16.48 -0.16 -21.10
N ALA A 414 17.19 0.40 -20.12
CA ALA A 414 18.14 1.51 -20.33
C ALA A 414 19.27 1.13 -21.32
N ARG A 415 19.64 -0.15 -21.37
CA ARG A 415 20.65 -0.70 -22.30
C ARG A 415 20.08 -1.19 -23.61
N ASN A 416 18.77 -1.02 -23.83
CA ASN A 416 18.05 -1.54 -24.98
C ASN A 416 18.23 -3.07 -25.17
N GLN A 417 18.42 -3.82 -24.08
CA GLN A 417 18.55 -5.29 -24.08
C GLN A 417 17.17 -5.95 -23.96
N LEU A 418 16.30 -5.69 -24.94
CA LEU A 418 14.87 -6.03 -24.88
C LEU A 418 14.62 -7.54 -24.78
N GLU A 419 15.38 -8.37 -25.49
CA GLU A 419 15.29 -9.83 -25.41
C GLU A 419 15.65 -10.37 -24.02
N ALA A 420 16.70 -9.83 -23.40
CA ALA A 420 17.08 -10.21 -22.05
C ALA A 420 16.03 -9.76 -21.02
N CYS A 421 15.42 -8.59 -21.26
CA CYS A 421 14.30 -8.09 -20.46
C CYS A 421 13.08 -9.02 -20.56
N LEU A 422 12.72 -9.48 -21.76
CA LEU A 422 11.65 -10.47 -21.96
C LEU A 422 11.90 -11.78 -21.20
N GLN A 423 13.13 -12.31 -21.25
CA GLN A 423 13.51 -13.53 -20.51
C GLN A 423 13.45 -13.32 -18.99
N MET A 424 13.82 -12.14 -18.50
CA MET A 424 13.72 -11.79 -17.08
C MET A 424 12.25 -11.72 -16.65
N LEU A 425 11.39 -11.04 -17.43
CA LEU A 425 9.95 -10.94 -17.16
C LEU A 425 9.26 -12.31 -17.17
N GLU A 426 9.73 -13.28 -17.96
CA GLU A 426 9.18 -14.64 -17.90
C GLU A 426 9.48 -15.31 -16.55
N ARG A 427 10.72 -15.20 -16.05
CA ARG A 427 11.06 -15.70 -14.71
C ARG A 427 10.30 -14.97 -13.61
N LYS A 428 10.08 -13.66 -13.77
CA LYS A 428 9.23 -12.87 -12.86
C LYS A 428 7.81 -13.42 -12.88
N ALA A 429 7.22 -13.66 -14.05
CA ALA A 429 5.87 -14.21 -14.15
C ALA A 429 5.74 -15.59 -13.47
N ASP A 430 6.76 -16.44 -13.56
CA ASP A 430 6.78 -17.73 -12.85
C ASP A 430 6.81 -17.56 -11.33
N ALA A 431 7.59 -16.60 -10.82
CA ALA A 431 7.64 -16.27 -9.39
C ALA A 431 6.29 -15.77 -8.87
N PHE A 432 5.61 -14.92 -9.66
CA PHE A 432 4.32 -14.31 -9.32
C PHE A 432 3.11 -15.09 -9.81
N ARG A 433 3.26 -16.35 -10.22
CA ARG A 433 2.19 -17.14 -10.86
C ARG A 433 0.87 -17.28 -10.08
N ARG A 434 0.90 -17.06 -8.77
CA ARG A 434 -0.25 -17.12 -7.84
C ARG A 434 -0.82 -15.74 -7.50
N HIS A 435 -0.30 -14.68 -8.11
CA HIS A 435 -0.70 -13.29 -7.86
C HIS A 435 -1.16 -12.68 -9.19
N PRO A 436 -2.48 -12.75 -9.50
CA PRO A 436 -3.02 -12.32 -10.78
C PRO A 436 -2.71 -10.86 -11.15
N ASP A 437 -2.69 -9.94 -10.20
CA ASP A 437 -2.38 -8.51 -10.39
C ASP A 437 -0.99 -8.34 -11.00
N PHE A 438 0.02 -8.84 -10.29
CA PHE A 438 1.39 -8.86 -10.77
C PHE A 438 1.51 -9.57 -12.12
N LEU A 439 0.81 -10.69 -12.33
CA LEU A 439 0.85 -11.38 -13.62
C LEU A 439 0.34 -10.51 -14.75
N VAL A 440 -0.76 -9.78 -14.56
CA VAL A 440 -1.31 -8.89 -15.59
C VAL A 440 -0.32 -7.77 -15.91
N GLU A 441 0.25 -7.13 -14.90
CA GLU A 441 1.27 -6.08 -15.08
C GLU A 441 2.52 -6.59 -15.81
N ILE A 442 3.05 -7.74 -15.40
CA ILE A 442 4.23 -8.37 -16.02
C ILE A 442 3.95 -8.67 -17.49
N ARG A 443 2.76 -9.21 -17.80
CA ARG A 443 2.39 -9.59 -19.16
C ARG A 443 2.07 -8.38 -20.03
N ARG A 444 1.55 -7.28 -19.47
CA ARG A 444 1.46 -5.96 -20.12
C ARG A 444 2.85 -5.45 -20.51
N SER A 445 3.81 -5.47 -19.58
CA SER A 445 5.20 -5.09 -19.85
C SER A 445 5.84 -5.96 -20.96
N GLN A 446 5.60 -7.28 -20.95
CA GLN A 446 6.07 -8.16 -22.03
C GLN A 446 5.42 -7.85 -23.38
N ALA A 447 4.11 -7.57 -23.41
CA ALA A 447 3.41 -7.22 -24.65
C ALA A 447 3.95 -5.91 -25.25
N GLU A 448 4.22 -4.91 -24.42
CA GLU A 448 4.87 -3.66 -24.82
C GLU A 448 6.24 -3.93 -25.47
N LEU A 449 7.09 -4.75 -24.84
CA LEU A 449 8.41 -5.11 -25.38
C LEU A 449 8.32 -5.92 -26.68
N LEU A 450 7.37 -6.86 -26.77
CA LEU A 450 7.12 -7.63 -28.00
C LEU A 450 6.72 -6.69 -29.14
N ALA A 451 5.84 -5.72 -28.88
CA ALA A 451 5.45 -4.72 -29.88
C ALA A 451 6.64 -3.86 -30.33
N ARG A 452 7.51 -3.42 -29.41
CA ARG A 452 8.75 -2.69 -29.75
C ARG A 452 9.72 -3.50 -30.61
N LEU A 453 9.73 -4.82 -30.46
CA LEU A 453 10.50 -5.75 -31.30
C LEU A 453 9.81 -6.11 -32.63
N GLY A 454 8.70 -5.46 -32.98
CA GLY A 454 7.93 -5.72 -34.19
C GLY A 454 7.07 -7.00 -34.13
N ARG A 455 6.92 -7.61 -32.95
CA ARG A 455 6.17 -8.86 -32.73
C ARG A 455 4.74 -8.59 -32.25
N THR A 456 4.04 -7.66 -32.93
CA THR A 456 2.72 -7.15 -32.52
C THR A 456 1.64 -8.24 -32.41
N GLU A 457 1.65 -9.23 -33.30
CA GLU A 457 0.75 -10.38 -33.22
C GLU A 457 0.96 -11.20 -31.94
N GLN A 458 2.22 -11.41 -31.54
CA GLN A 458 2.56 -12.12 -30.30
C GLN A 458 2.13 -11.31 -29.07
N ALA A 459 2.36 -9.99 -29.08
CA ALA A 459 1.90 -9.09 -28.03
C ALA A 459 0.37 -9.17 -27.85
N ALA A 460 -0.38 -9.06 -28.95
CA ALA A 460 -1.83 -9.13 -28.93
C ALA A 460 -2.33 -10.52 -28.49
N ALA A 461 -1.68 -11.60 -28.92
CA ALA A 461 -2.01 -12.96 -28.49
C ALA A 461 -1.75 -13.18 -26.99
N LEU A 462 -0.68 -12.60 -26.45
CA LEU A 462 -0.33 -12.67 -25.02
C LEU A 462 -1.42 -12.02 -24.17
N LEU A 463 -1.81 -10.78 -24.47
CA LEU A 463 -2.86 -10.07 -23.72
C LEU A 463 -4.20 -10.80 -23.78
N ARG A 464 -4.60 -11.31 -24.96
CA ARG A 464 -5.80 -12.17 -25.10
C ARG A 464 -5.75 -13.42 -24.23
N SER A 465 -4.58 -14.03 -24.11
CA SER A 465 -4.39 -15.23 -23.30
C SER A 465 -4.55 -14.93 -21.81
N VAL A 466 -3.98 -13.81 -21.36
CA VAL A 466 -4.04 -13.37 -19.97
C VAL A 466 -5.46 -12.96 -19.58
N GLU A 467 -6.15 -12.17 -20.41
CA GLU A 467 -7.55 -11.80 -20.21
C GLU A 467 -8.43 -13.03 -19.94
N ARG A 468 -8.36 -14.05 -20.81
CA ARG A 468 -9.11 -15.30 -20.62
C ARG A 468 -8.72 -16.08 -19.37
N LYS A 469 -7.46 -15.99 -18.94
CA LYS A 469 -6.97 -16.70 -17.75
C LYS A 469 -7.51 -16.05 -16.48
N VAL A 470 -7.58 -14.72 -16.45
CA VAL A 470 -8.02 -13.97 -15.26
C VAL A 470 -9.53 -13.78 -15.19
N ASP A 471 -10.26 -13.84 -16.31
CA ASP A 471 -11.71 -13.62 -16.40
C ASP A 471 -12.56 -14.30 -15.31
N ARG A 472 -12.24 -15.55 -14.95
CA ARG A 472 -13.03 -16.31 -13.97
C ARG A 472 -12.86 -15.86 -12.52
N GLU A 473 -11.64 -15.50 -12.13
CA GLU A 473 -11.29 -15.19 -10.73
C GLU A 473 -11.09 -13.69 -10.50
N ARG A 474 -10.70 -12.97 -11.54
CA ARG A 474 -10.35 -11.53 -11.58
C ARG A 474 -10.94 -10.88 -12.82
N GLY A 475 -12.27 -10.92 -12.89
CA GLY A 475 -13.06 -10.32 -13.97
C GLY A 475 -12.91 -8.78 -14.05
N ASP A 476 -12.50 -8.13 -12.96
CA ASP A 476 -12.07 -6.72 -12.94
C ASP A 476 -10.85 -6.50 -13.86
N LEU A 477 -9.77 -7.28 -13.68
CA LEU A 477 -8.58 -7.20 -14.53
C LEU A 477 -8.87 -7.59 -15.98
N ALA A 478 -9.73 -8.60 -16.21
CA ALA A 478 -10.18 -8.94 -17.56
C ALA A 478 -10.95 -7.78 -18.21
N GLY A 479 -11.80 -7.09 -17.44
CA GLY A 479 -12.52 -5.90 -17.86
C GLY A 479 -11.57 -4.78 -18.31
N GLU A 480 -10.55 -4.46 -17.49
CA GLU A 480 -9.52 -3.48 -17.84
C GLU A 480 -8.80 -3.82 -19.15
N LEU A 481 -8.31 -5.05 -19.27
CA LEU A 481 -7.62 -5.52 -20.48
C LEU A 481 -8.52 -5.45 -21.72
N SER A 482 -9.82 -5.73 -21.56
CA SER A 482 -10.79 -5.59 -22.66
C SER A 482 -10.95 -4.13 -23.07
N VAL A 483 -11.05 -3.19 -22.11
CA VAL A 483 -11.11 -1.75 -22.38
C VAL A 483 -9.84 -1.24 -23.08
N GLU A 484 -8.65 -1.65 -22.63
CA GLU A 484 -7.39 -1.33 -23.29
C GLU A 484 -7.39 -1.76 -24.76
N ARG A 485 -7.86 -2.98 -25.04
CA ARG A 485 -7.95 -3.50 -26.41
C ARG A 485 -8.96 -2.71 -27.26
N VAL A 486 -10.09 -2.30 -26.69
CA VAL A 486 -11.07 -1.43 -27.35
C VAL A 486 -10.42 -0.09 -27.72
N ASN A 487 -9.70 0.53 -26.78
CA ASN A 487 -9.00 1.79 -27.03
C ASN A 487 -7.94 1.66 -28.13
N ALA A 488 -7.20 0.55 -28.16
CA ALA A 488 -6.24 0.26 -29.23
C ALA A 488 -6.91 0.12 -30.60
N LEU A 489 -8.07 -0.55 -30.69
CA LEU A 489 -8.85 -0.65 -31.93
C LEU A 489 -9.36 0.72 -32.39
N LEU A 490 -9.85 1.55 -31.47
CA LEU A 490 -10.29 2.91 -31.76
C LEU A 490 -9.16 3.78 -32.31
N ALA A 491 -7.96 3.71 -31.70
CA ALA A 491 -6.78 4.43 -32.17
C ALA A 491 -6.35 4.03 -33.59
N GLN A 492 -6.66 2.78 -34.00
CA GLN A 492 -6.41 2.28 -35.36
C GLN A 492 -7.55 2.59 -36.34
N GLY A 493 -8.60 3.31 -35.93
CA GLY A 493 -9.79 3.57 -36.75
C GLY A 493 -10.70 2.35 -36.93
N ARG A 494 -10.46 1.25 -36.22
CA ARG A 494 -11.23 -0.01 -36.31
C ARG A 494 -12.47 0.05 -35.41
N THR A 495 -13.29 1.08 -35.61
CA THR A 495 -14.43 1.43 -34.73
C THR A 495 -15.51 0.34 -34.68
N ARG A 496 -15.75 -0.37 -35.79
CA ARG A 496 -16.68 -1.50 -35.84
C ARG A 496 -16.23 -2.66 -34.95
N GLU A 497 -14.94 -2.97 -34.96
CA GLU A 497 -14.39 -4.06 -34.16
C GLU A 497 -14.39 -3.72 -32.67
N ALA A 498 -14.06 -2.47 -32.33
CA ALA A 498 -14.19 -1.92 -30.98
C ALA A 498 -15.63 -2.09 -30.44
N ARG A 499 -16.64 -1.78 -31.27
CA ARG A 499 -18.05 -1.97 -30.91
C ARG A 499 -18.39 -3.44 -30.66
N VAL A 500 -18.07 -4.32 -31.61
CA VAL A 500 -18.36 -5.77 -31.48
C VAL A 500 -17.71 -6.36 -30.23
N GLN A 501 -16.50 -5.89 -29.88
CA GLN A 501 -15.83 -6.35 -28.68
C GLN A 501 -16.56 -5.94 -27.39
N LEU A 502 -17.01 -4.69 -27.27
CA LEU A 502 -17.79 -4.26 -26.10
C LEU A 502 -19.14 -4.99 -26.02
N GLU A 503 -19.78 -5.26 -27.15
CA GLU A 503 -21.03 -6.04 -27.19
C GLU A 503 -20.82 -7.47 -26.68
N ASN A 504 -19.73 -8.12 -27.07
CA ASN A 504 -19.37 -9.44 -26.56
C ASN A 504 -19.10 -9.40 -25.05
N ALA A 505 -18.30 -8.43 -24.58
CA ALA A 505 -18.01 -8.27 -23.15
C ALA A 505 -19.29 -8.05 -22.32
N LEU A 506 -20.20 -7.17 -22.78
CA LEU A 506 -21.49 -6.94 -22.15
C LEU A 506 -22.33 -8.22 -22.09
N MET A 507 -22.36 -8.98 -23.19
CA MET A 507 -23.09 -10.25 -23.28
C MET A 507 -22.51 -11.32 -22.36
N ASP A 508 -21.18 -11.43 -22.27
CA ASP A 508 -20.51 -12.38 -21.38
C ASP A 508 -20.77 -12.05 -19.91
N GLN A 509 -20.83 -10.76 -19.57
CA GLN A 509 -21.06 -10.27 -18.21
C GLN A 509 -22.54 -10.05 -17.86
N ARG A 510 -23.52 -10.44 -18.69
CA ARG A 510 -24.96 -10.16 -18.49
C ARG A 510 -25.55 -10.66 -17.15
N GLU A 511 -24.85 -11.55 -16.45
CA GLU A 511 -25.24 -12.11 -15.14
C GLU A 511 -24.61 -11.38 -13.95
N GLU A 512 -23.78 -10.37 -14.20
CA GLU A 512 -23.04 -9.60 -13.18
C GLU A 512 -23.86 -8.47 -12.53
N GLY A 513 -25.17 -8.41 -12.77
CA GLY A 513 -26.08 -7.48 -12.11
C GLY A 513 -25.69 -6.01 -12.36
N VAL A 514 -25.59 -5.20 -11.29
CA VAL A 514 -25.26 -3.76 -11.38
C VAL A 514 -23.87 -3.51 -11.99
N LYS A 515 -22.95 -4.48 -11.93
CA LYS A 515 -21.57 -4.29 -12.40
C LYS A 515 -21.45 -4.05 -13.90
N VAL A 516 -22.46 -4.41 -14.69
CA VAL A 516 -22.44 -4.18 -16.15
C VAL A 516 -22.72 -2.74 -16.53
N LEU A 517 -23.25 -1.92 -15.62
CA LEU A 517 -23.75 -0.58 -15.94
C LEU A 517 -22.63 0.38 -16.40
N PRO A 518 -21.45 0.46 -15.73
CA PRO A 518 -20.35 1.28 -16.21
C PRO A 518 -19.88 0.89 -17.61
N LEU A 519 -19.84 -0.42 -17.92
CA LEU A 519 -19.47 -0.92 -19.24
C LEU A 519 -20.53 -0.54 -20.30
N LEU A 520 -21.81 -0.58 -19.94
CA LEU A 520 -22.91 -0.15 -20.81
C LEU A 520 -22.86 1.35 -21.08
N GLU A 521 -22.52 2.16 -20.08
CA GLU A 521 -22.32 3.60 -20.24
C GLU A 521 -21.14 3.91 -21.18
N ALA A 522 -20.01 3.25 -20.96
CA ALA A 522 -18.84 3.37 -21.84
C ALA A 522 -19.18 2.96 -23.28
N TYR A 523 -19.97 1.89 -23.47
CA TYR A 523 -20.45 1.47 -24.78
C TYR A 523 -21.32 2.53 -25.47
N LEU A 524 -22.29 3.10 -24.76
CA LEU A 524 -23.18 4.13 -25.32
C LEU A 524 -22.40 5.41 -25.68
N GLU A 525 -21.42 5.79 -24.87
CA GLU A 525 -20.59 6.96 -25.16
C GLU A 525 -19.66 6.72 -26.35
N MET A 526 -18.99 5.57 -26.40
CA MET A 526 -18.10 5.21 -27.52
C MET A 526 -18.88 5.12 -28.85
N THR A 527 -20.07 4.50 -28.85
CA THR A 527 -20.89 4.39 -30.06
C THR A 527 -21.46 5.72 -30.52
N ARG A 528 -21.75 6.64 -29.60
CA ARG A 528 -22.08 8.04 -29.92
C ARG A 528 -20.91 8.75 -30.60
N GLN A 529 -19.70 8.67 -30.04
CA GLN A 529 -18.51 9.31 -30.59
C GLN A 529 -18.13 8.77 -31.98
N THR A 530 -18.32 7.47 -32.19
CA THR A 530 -17.99 6.78 -33.45
C THR A 530 -19.14 6.74 -34.47
N ARG A 531 -20.28 7.38 -34.17
CA ARG A 531 -21.49 7.43 -35.01
C ARG A 531 -22.07 6.05 -35.36
N GLN A 532 -22.01 5.11 -34.41
CA GLN A 532 -22.60 3.76 -34.49
C GLN A 532 -23.86 3.65 -33.61
N THR A 533 -24.64 4.72 -33.56
CA THR A 533 -25.75 4.91 -32.60
C THR A 533 -26.94 4.00 -32.88
N ARG A 534 -27.20 3.70 -34.16
CA ARG A 534 -28.30 2.83 -34.57
C ARG A 534 -28.07 1.40 -34.11
N GLU A 535 -26.87 0.88 -34.34
CA GLU A 535 -26.45 -0.44 -33.85
C GLU A 535 -26.50 -0.48 -32.32
N ALA A 536 -26.10 0.61 -31.65
CA ALA A 536 -26.16 0.72 -30.20
C ALA A 536 -27.58 0.67 -29.66
N ALA A 537 -28.53 1.35 -30.28
CA ALA A 537 -29.94 1.29 -29.90
C ALA A 537 -30.52 -0.12 -30.08
N GLU A 538 -30.23 -0.78 -31.20
CA GLU A 538 -30.67 -2.15 -31.47
C GLU A 538 -30.06 -3.17 -30.49
N PHE A 539 -28.77 -3.05 -30.21
CA PHE A 539 -28.09 -3.90 -29.24
C PHE A 539 -28.64 -3.67 -27.83
N THR A 540 -28.71 -2.43 -27.37
CA THR A 540 -29.17 -2.07 -26.02
C THR A 540 -30.59 -2.58 -25.78
N LYS A 541 -31.49 -2.45 -26.76
CA LYS A 541 -32.85 -2.98 -26.68
C LYS A 541 -32.88 -4.49 -26.43
N ARG A 542 -32.02 -5.25 -27.10
CA ARG A 542 -31.90 -6.70 -26.90
C ARG A 542 -31.20 -7.03 -25.58
N TYR A 543 -30.20 -6.24 -25.21
CA TYR A 543 -29.33 -6.47 -24.07
C TYR A 543 -30.08 -6.30 -22.74
N ILE A 544 -30.84 -5.21 -22.57
CA ILE A 544 -31.55 -4.95 -21.31
C ILE A 544 -32.50 -6.10 -20.91
N GLY A 545 -33.10 -6.80 -21.88
CA GLY A 545 -33.96 -7.95 -21.61
C GLY A 545 -33.20 -9.23 -21.24
N ARG A 546 -31.87 -9.24 -21.39
CA ARG A 546 -30.98 -10.36 -21.06
C ARG A 546 -30.17 -10.13 -19.78
N VAL A 547 -30.08 -8.89 -19.31
CA VAL A 547 -29.41 -8.57 -18.04
C VAL A 547 -30.19 -9.19 -16.89
N ARG A 548 -29.49 -9.94 -16.04
CA ARG A 548 -30.07 -10.52 -14.82
C ARG A 548 -29.74 -9.62 -13.63
N LEU A 549 -30.76 -8.94 -13.12
CA LEU A 549 -30.66 -8.18 -11.86
C LEU A 549 -31.14 -9.06 -10.68
N PRO A 550 -30.28 -9.32 -9.69
CA PRO A 550 -30.72 -10.00 -8.46
C PRO A 550 -31.82 -9.23 -7.72
N ARG A 551 -32.61 -9.94 -6.90
CA ARG A 551 -33.56 -9.30 -5.98
C ARG A 551 -32.81 -8.42 -4.99
N GLY A 552 -33.32 -7.20 -4.76
CA GLY A 552 -32.71 -6.22 -3.87
C GLY A 552 -31.54 -5.46 -4.47
N SER A 553 -31.31 -5.55 -5.79
CA SER A 553 -30.31 -4.72 -6.47
C SER A 553 -30.65 -3.23 -6.35
N LEU A 554 -29.63 -2.43 -6.01
CA LEU A 554 -29.66 -0.98 -5.95
C LEU A 554 -29.56 -0.36 -7.35
N VAL A 555 -30.47 -0.75 -8.26
CA VAL A 555 -30.52 -0.26 -9.65
C VAL A 555 -31.85 0.44 -9.89
N GLY A 556 -31.78 1.58 -10.60
CA GLY A 556 -32.96 2.23 -11.16
C GLY A 556 -33.55 1.44 -12.34
N ASP A 557 -34.38 2.10 -13.14
CA ASP A 557 -34.95 1.48 -14.33
C ASP A 557 -33.90 1.34 -15.46
N LEU A 558 -33.56 0.11 -15.85
CA LEU A 558 -32.62 -0.14 -16.97
C LEU A 558 -33.09 0.49 -18.29
N ARG A 559 -34.39 0.79 -18.44
CA ARG A 559 -34.93 1.48 -19.61
C ARG A 559 -34.31 2.88 -19.80
N VAL A 560 -33.74 3.50 -18.77
CA VAL A 560 -32.98 4.75 -18.88
C VAL A 560 -31.82 4.63 -19.88
N TYR A 561 -31.12 3.49 -19.90
CA TYR A 561 -30.02 3.26 -20.84
C TYR A 561 -30.51 3.10 -22.29
N LEU A 562 -31.65 2.44 -22.47
CA LEU A 562 -32.28 2.33 -23.79
C LEU A 562 -32.81 3.68 -24.27
N LEU A 563 -33.39 4.48 -23.37
CA LEU A 563 -33.82 5.84 -23.68
C LEU A 563 -32.64 6.68 -24.18
N ARG A 564 -31.52 6.67 -23.45
CA ARG A 564 -30.29 7.34 -23.87
C ARG A 564 -29.77 6.83 -25.22
N ALA A 565 -29.87 5.53 -25.49
CA ALA A 565 -29.48 4.96 -26.78
C ALA A 565 -30.35 5.49 -27.94
N TYR A 566 -31.66 5.61 -27.75
CA TYR A 566 -32.56 6.22 -28.75
C TYR A 566 -32.30 7.71 -28.94
N GLU A 567 -32.03 8.44 -27.85
CA GLU A 567 -31.67 9.86 -27.91
C GLU A 567 -30.36 10.08 -28.66
N ASN A 568 -29.34 9.26 -28.41
CA ASN A 568 -28.07 9.30 -29.14
C ASN A 568 -28.25 9.02 -30.65
N ASP A 569 -29.20 8.15 -31.03
CA ASP A 569 -29.50 7.83 -32.44
C ASP A 569 -30.39 8.86 -33.13
N GLY A 570 -31.04 9.74 -32.35
CA GLY A 570 -32.04 10.68 -32.88
C GLY A 570 -33.41 10.04 -33.18
N ASP A 571 -33.71 8.85 -32.67
CA ASP A 571 -35.05 8.23 -32.78
C ASP A 571 -35.99 8.82 -31.71
N GLU A 572 -36.39 10.08 -31.92
CA GLU A 572 -37.29 10.82 -31.02
C GLU A 572 -38.61 10.09 -30.78
N LYS A 573 -39.11 9.38 -31.81
CA LYS A 573 -40.36 8.63 -31.72
C LYS A 573 -40.23 7.45 -30.76
N ALA A 574 -39.12 6.69 -30.82
CA ALA A 574 -38.87 5.61 -29.87
C ALA A 574 -38.59 6.13 -28.46
N ALA A 575 -37.79 7.20 -28.32
CA ALA A 575 -37.50 7.83 -27.04
C ALA A 575 -38.78 8.31 -26.34
N GLU A 576 -39.64 9.06 -27.03
CA GLU A 576 -40.90 9.59 -26.48
C GLU A 576 -41.88 8.48 -26.08
N ARG A 577 -41.97 7.41 -26.88
CA ARG A 577 -42.78 6.24 -26.53
C ARG A 577 -42.26 5.56 -25.27
N LEU A 578 -40.95 5.46 -25.10
CA LEU A 578 -40.34 4.82 -23.94
C LEU A 578 -40.52 5.68 -22.68
N ARG A 579 -40.36 7.00 -22.75
CA ARG A 579 -40.63 7.92 -21.60
C ARG A 579 -42.04 7.73 -21.06
N ARG A 580 -43.04 7.71 -21.94
CA ARG A 580 -44.45 7.45 -21.55
C ARG A 580 -44.68 6.06 -20.95
N GLN A 581 -43.85 5.07 -21.28
CA GLN A 581 -43.90 3.74 -20.67
C GLN A 581 -43.19 3.67 -19.31
N MET A 582 -42.29 4.60 -19.02
CA MET A 582 -41.57 4.69 -17.75
C MET A 582 -42.32 5.52 -16.71
N GLU A 583 -43.15 6.48 -17.15
CA GLU A 583 -44.04 7.29 -16.29
C GLU A 583 -45.29 6.55 -15.82
N ARG A 584 -45.64 5.43 -16.47
CA ARG A 584 -46.71 4.51 -16.09
C ARG A 584 -46.15 3.38 -15.23
#